data_AF-A0A0E9SXD3-F1
#
_entry.id   AF-A0A0E9SXD3-F1
#
_cell.length_a   1.000
_cell.length_b   1.000
_cell.length_c   1.000
_cell.angle_alpha   90.00
_cell.angle_beta   90.00
_cell.angle_gamma   90.00
#
_symmetry.space_group_name_H-M   'P 1'
#
loop_
_entity.id
_entity.type
_entity.pdbx_description
1 polymer ?
#
loop_
_entity_poly.entity_id
_entity_poly.type
_entity_poly.pdbx_seq_one_letter_code
_entity_poly.pdbx_strand_id
1 'polypeptide(L)'
;MVHIPTGVVSECQQERSQLRNREKAMQILRAKLYSLKLEDETSKRYQARKIQIGTKGRSEKIRTYNFSQDRITDHRIGKTLHDVKGFLLGEELLEEIE
;
A
#
# COMPACT_ATOMS: atom_id res chain seq x y z
N MET A 1 -21.13 -9.36 -24.92
CA MET A 1 -20.32 -8.16 -25.23
C MET A 1 -18.94 -8.32 -24.63
N VAL A 2 -17.90 -8.00 -25.38
CA VAL A 2 -16.49 -8.21 -24.99
C VAL A 2 -15.77 -6.87 -24.98
N HIS A 3 -15.06 -6.58 -23.90
CA HIS A 3 -14.11 -5.47 -23.88
C HIS A 3 -12.78 -5.95 -24.49
N ILE A 4 -12.55 -5.62 -25.76
CA ILE A 4 -11.39 -6.11 -26.54
C ILE A 4 -10.05 -5.88 -25.81
N PRO A 5 -9.75 -4.69 -25.24
CA PRO A 5 -8.45 -4.45 -24.63
C PRO A 5 -8.15 -5.30 -23.39
N THR A 6 -9.16 -5.70 -22.63
CA THR A 6 -8.97 -6.50 -21.39
C THR A 6 -9.48 -7.93 -21.50
N GLY A 7 -10.11 -8.30 -22.61
CA GLY A 7 -10.75 -9.60 -22.80
C GLY A 7 -11.98 -9.86 -21.93
N VAL A 8 -12.43 -8.90 -21.12
CA VAL A 8 -13.53 -9.10 -20.17
C VAL A 8 -14.85 -9.26 -20.91
N VAL A 9 -15.57 -10.34 -20.61
CA VAL A 9 -16.85 -10.67 -21.22
C VAL A 9 -18.01 -10.37 -20.26
N SER A 10 -19.07 -9.77 -20.81
CA SER A 10 -20.36 -9.60 -20.15
C SER A 10 -21.49 -9.99 -21.09
N GLU A 11 -22.38 -10.84 -20.59
CA GLU A 11 -23.58 -11.30 -21.27
C GLU A 11 -24.82 -11.02 -20.41
N CYS A 12 -25.96 -10.77 -21.06
CA CYS A 12 -27.23 -10.54 -20.39
C CYS A 12 -28.37 -11.03 -21.30
N GLN A 13 -29.22 -11.91 -20.77
CA GLN A 13 -30.38 -12.49 -21.47
C GLN A 13 -31.65 -12.40 -20.62
N GLN A 14 -31.87 -11.27 -19.92
CA GLN A 14 -32.99 -11.14 -18.99
C GLN A 14 -34.28 -10.64 -19.65
N GLU A 15 -34.17 -9.72 -20.60
CA GLU A 15 -35.30 -9.02 -21.20
C GLU A 15 -35.59 -9.56 -22.60
N ARG A 16 -36.83 -9.38 -23.08
CA ARG A 16 -37.17 -9.65 -24.49
C ARG A 16 -36.51 -8.65 -25.45
N SER A 17 -36.26 -7.42 -25.00
CA SER A 17 -35.63 -6.38 -25.82
C SER A 17 -34.11 -6.46 -25.77
N GLN A 18 -33.49 -6.52 -26.96
CA GLN A 18 -32.03 -6.52 -27.10
C GLN A 18 -31.39 -5.23 -26.58
N LEU A 19 -32.05 -4.07 -26.74
CA LEU A 19 -31.52 -2.78 -26.29
C LEU A 19 -31.36 -2.77 -24.76
N ARG A 20 -32.38 -3.24 -24.04
CA ARG A 20 -32.33 -3.34 -22.57
C ARG A 20 -31.27 -4.34 -22.10
N ASN A 21 -31.13 -5.47 -22.78
CA ASN A 21 -30.07 -6.44 -22.46
C ASN A 21 -28.68 -5.85 -22.71
N ARG A 22 -28.51 -5.04 -23.76
CA ARG A 22 -27.25 -4.36 -24.07
C ARG A 22 -26.90 -3.32 -23.00
N GLU A 23 -27.85 -2.52 -22.55
CA GLU A 23 -27.65 -1.54 -21.48
C GLU A 23 -27.23 -2.21 -20.17
N LYS A 24 -27.93 -3.27 -19.75
CA LYS A 24 -27.57 -4.06 -18.56
C LYS A 24 -26.17 -4.68 -18.70
N ALA A 25 -25.86 -5.28 -19.85
CA ALA A 25 -24.53 -5.84 -20.10
C ALA A 25 -23.43 -4.77 -20.06
N MET A 26 -23.69 -3.55 -20.56
CA MET A 26 -22.75 -2.42 -20.47
C MET A 26 -22.51 -2.00 -19.01
N GLN A 27 -23.56 -1.94 -18.21
CA GLN A 27 -23.47 -1.59 -16.80
C GLN A 27 -22.64 -2.62 -16.02
N ILE A 28 -22.88 -3.91 -16.25
CA ILE A 28 -22.11 -5.02 -15.67
C ILE A 28 -20.65 -4.96 -16.13
N LEU A 29 -20.42 -4.75 -17.44
CA LEU A 29 -19.07 -4.67 -17.98
C LEU A 29 -18.28 -3.52 -17.33
N ARG A 30 -18.88 -2.35 -17.18
CA ARG A 30 -18.25 -1.20 -16.52
C ARG A 30 -17.90 -1.50 -15.07
N ALA A 31 -18.80 -2.14 -14.32
CA ALA A 31 -18.53 -2.53 -12.94
C ALA A 31 -17.36 -3.52 -12.84
N LYS A 32 -17.30 -4.54 -13.71
CA LYS A 32 -16.19 -5.50 -13.78
C LYS A 32 -14.85 -4.84 -14.12
N LEU A 33 -14.84 -3.93 -15.10
CA LEU A 33 -13.61 -3.21 -15.48
C LEU A 33 -13.11 -2.33 -14.34
N TYR A 34 -14.03 -1.65 -13.64
CA TYR A 34 -13.68 -0.85 -12.48
C TYR A 34 -13.11 -1.70 -11.35
N SER A 35 -13.73 -2.84 -11.02
CA SER A 35 -13.24 -3.72 -9.96
C SER A 35 -11.85 -4.25 -10.26
N LEU A 36 -11.58 -4.66 -11.51
CA LEU A 36 -10.25 -5.13 -11.94
C LEU A 36 -9.19 -4.04 -11.77
N LYS A 37 -9.49 -2.80 -12.19
CA LYS A 37 -8.55 -1.69 -12.03
C LYS A 37 -8.30 -1.35 -10.57
N LEU A 38 -9.35 -1.34 -9.76
CA LEU A 38 -9.24 -1.09 -8.32
C LEU A 38 -8.42 -2.18 -7.63
N GLU A 39 -8.61 -3.44 -7.98
CA GLU A 39 -7.83 -4.58 -7.47
C GLU A 39 -6.35 -4.46 -7.85
N ASP A 40 -6.04 -4.12 -9.10
CA ASP A 40 -4.67 -3.87 -9.54
C ASP A 40 -4.00 -2.72 -8.76
N GLU A 41 -4.68 -1.57 -8.63
CA GLU A 41 -4.16 -0.43 -7.87
C GLU A 41 -3.95 -0.75 -6.39
N THR A 42 -4.91 -1.44 -5.77
CA THR A 42 -4.83 -1.83 -4.35
C THR A 42 -3.75 -2.87 -4.11
N SER A 43 -3.61 -3.86 -4.99
CA SER A 43 -2.53 -4.85 -4.96
C SER A 43 -1.16 -4.19 -5.07
N LYS A 44 -0.98 -3.26 -6.01
CA LYS A 44 0.26 -2.48 -6.16
C LYS A 44 0.61 -1.70 -4.89
N ARG A 45 -0.36 -0.98 -4.31
CA ARG A 45 -0.16 -0.23 -3.05
C ARG A 45 0.18 -1.17 -1.90
N TYR A 46 -0.53 -2.30 -1.80
CA TYR A 46 -0.30 -3.29 -0.76
C TYR A 46 1.11 -3.90 -0.85
N GLN A 47 1.55 -4.27 -2.06
CA GLN A 47 2.88 -4.81 -2.30
C GLN A 47 3.97 -3.79 -1.95
N ALA A 48 3.83 -2.54 -2.40
CA ALA A 48 4.77 -1.48 -2.06
C ALA A 48 4.88 -1.27 -0.54
N ARG A 49 3.73 -1.24 0.16
CA ARG A 49 3.68 -1.14 1.62
C ARG A 49 4.31 -2.36 2.31
N LYS A 50 4.07 -3.57 1.79
CA LYS A 50 4.63 -4.81 2.32
C LYS A 50 6.15 -4.80 2.26
N ILE A 51 6.72 -4.31 1.15
CA ILE A 51 8.17 -4.15 0.99
C ILE A 51 8.73 -3.14 2.01
N GLN A 52 8.06 -2.01 2.20
CA GLN A 52 8.48 -0.98 3.16
C GLN A 52 8.44 -1.46 4.62
N ILE A 53 7.45 -2.26 4.99
CA ILE A 53 7.29 -2.78 6.35
C ILE A 53 8.25 -3.96 6.62
N GLY A 54 8.59 -4.72 5.58
CA GLY A 54 9.36 -5.96 5.72
C GLY A 54 8.57 -7.06 6.44
N THR A 55 9.26 -7.92 7.17
CA THR A 55 8.69 -9.06 7.90
C THR A 55 8.24 -8.71 9.31
N LYS A 56 8.48 -7.47 9.77
CA LYS A 56 8.35 -7.02 11.17
C LYS A 56 9.23 -7.81 12.15
N GLY A 57 10.27 -8.48 11.65
CA GLY A 57 11.25 -9.18 12.48
C GLY A 57 12.14 -8.20 13.25
N ARG A 58 12.61 -8.61 14.44
CA ARG A 58 13.54 -7.82 15.27
C ARG A 58 14.92 -7.64 14.61
N SER A 59 15.28 -8.52 13.68
CA SER A 59 16.51 -8.44 12.86
C SER A 59 16.47 -7.29 11.86
N GLU A 60 15.29 -6.93 11.36
CA GLU A 60 15.10 -5.93 10.30
C GLU A 60 14.89 -4.49 10.85
N LYS A 61 15.02 -4.30 12.17
CA LYS A 61 14.84 -2.99 12.79
C LYS A 61 15.88 -2.01 12.25
N ILE A 62 15.41 -0.87 11.74
CA ILE A 62 16.29 0.22 11.32
C ILE A 62 16.80 1.06 12.50
N ARG A 63 16.11 1.02 13.65
CA ARG A 63 16.43 1.82 14.83
C ARG A 63 16.12 1.06 16.10
N THR A 64 16.88 1.31 17.16
CA THR A 64 16.66 0.75 18.49
C THR A 64 16.55 1.88 19.50
N TYR A 65 15.44 1.91 20.23
CA TYR A 65 15.19 2.84 21.33
C TYR A 65 15.42 2.10 22.65
N ASN A 66 16.42 2.51 23.41
CA ASN A 66 16.74 1.94 24.71
C ASN A 66 16.49 2.97 25.81
N PHE A 67 15.34 2.88 26.47
CA PHE A 67 14.93 3.81 27.53
C PHE A 67 15.73 3.65 28.83
N SER A 68 16.23 2.45 29.15
CA SER A 68 17.02 2.29 30.39
C SER A 68 18.43 2.84 30.27
N GLN A 69 18.96 2.92 29.05
CA GLN A 69 20.27 3.52 28.75
C GLN A 69 20.17 4.93 28.14
N ASP A 70 18.96 5.49 28.10
CA ASP A 70 18.62 6.76 27.49
C ASP A 70 19.31 6.99 26.12
N ARG A 71 19.11 6.03 25.21
CA ARG A 71 19.84 6.03 23.93
C ARG A 71 19.02 5.54 22.75
N ILE A 72 19.24 6.15 21.59
CA ILE A 72 18.66 5.77 20.30
C ILE A 72 19.79 5.46 19.33
N THR A 73 19.79 4.27 18.74
CA THR A 73 20.77 3.87 17.71
C THR A 73 20.07 3.64 16.38
N ASP A 74 20.49 4.35 15.32
CA ASP A 74 20.03 4.12 13.94
C ASP A 74 21.04 3.24 13.21
N HIS A 75 20.61 2.04 12.82
CA HIS A 75 21.46 1.01 12.21
C HIS A 75 21.78 1.30 10.74
N ARG A 76 21.09 2.24 10.10
CA ARG A 76 21.31 2.59 8.69
C ARG A 76 22.53 3.50 8.53
N ILE A 77 22.70 4.43 9.46
CA ILE A 77 23.79 5.42 9.47
C ILE A 77 24.86 5.14 10.53
N GLY A 78 24.62 4.18 11.44
CA GLY A 78 25.56 3.80 12.49
C GLY A 78 25.69 4.82 13.64
N LYS A 79 24.85 5.86 13.67
CA LYS A 79 24.87 6.91 14.69
C LYS A 79 24.01 6.56 15.90
N THR A 80 24.41 7.13 17.04
CA THR A 80 23.77 6.90 18.31
C THR A 80 23.61 8.21 19.08
N LEU A 81 22.39 8.52 19.52
CA LEU A 81 22.00 9.73 20.25
C LEU A 81 21.65 9.38 21.70
N HIS A 82 22.02 10.27 22.62
CA HIS A 82 21.86 10.11 24.07
C HIS A 82 20.92 11.18 24.67
N ASP A 83 19.67 11.16 24.22
CA ASP A 83 18.53 11.88 24.82
C ASP A 83 17.24 11.36 24.15
N VAL A 84 16.68 10.26 24.69
CA VAL A 84 15.48 9.68 24.07
C VAL A 84 14.32 10.68 24.08
N LYS A 85 14.23 11.49 25.14
CA LYS A 85 13.12 12.41 25.34
C LYS A 85 13.18 13.57 24.36
N GLY A 86 14.33 14.26 24.25
CA GLY A 86 14.53 15.36 23.31
C GLY A 86 14.29 14.92 21.86
N PHE A 87 14.79 13.75 21.48
CA PHE A 87 14.54 13.19 20.15
C PHE A 87 13.06 12.92 19.87
N LEU A 88 12.32 12.36 20.83
CA LEU A 88 10.88 12.10 20.67
C LEU A 88 10.05 13.39 20.64
N LEU A 89 10.54 14.47 21.25
CA LEU A 89 9.97 15.80 21.18
C LEU A 89 10.34 16.56 19.89
N GLY A 90 11.29 16.02 19.10
CA GLY A 90 11.77 16.63 17.87
C GLY A 90 12.79 17.75 18.08
N GLU A 91 13.42 17.82 19.26
CA GLU A 91 14.40 18.85 19.62
C GLU A 91 15.79 18.54 19.04
N GLU A 92 16.11 17.26 18.82
CA GLU A 92 17.37 16.81 18.23
C GLU A 92 17.16 15.82 17.08
N LEU A 93 17.92 15.98 16.00
CA LEU A 93 17.89 15.13 14.80
C LEU A 93 19.17 14.30 14.68
N LEU A 94 19.01 12.97 14.52
CA LEU A 94 20.12 12.02 14.33
C LEU A 94 21.02 12.31 13.12
N GLU A 95 20.50 13.01 12.12
CA GLU A 95 21.22 13.34 10.88
C GLU A 95 22.19 14.52 11.08
N GLU A 96 21.93 15.38 12.08
CA GLU A 96 22.67 16.61 12.37
C GLU A 96 23.80 16.41 13.40
N ILE A 97 23.88 15.21 14.00
CA ILE A 97 24.94 14.86 14.97
C ILE A 97 26.22 14.55 14.20
N GLU A 98 27.27 15.36 14.31
CA GLU A 98 28.59 15.10 13.70
C GLU A 98 29.27 13.84 14.25
#